data_AF-A0A094J9A3-F1
#
_entry.id   AF-A0A094J9A3-F1
#
_cell.length_a   1.000
_cell.length_b   1.000
_cell.length_c   1.000
_cell.angle_alpha   90.00
_cell.angle_beta   90.00
_cell.angle_gamma   90.00
#
_symmetry.space_group_name_H-M   'P 1'
#
loop_
_entity.id
_entity.type
_entity.pdbx_description
1 polymer ?
#
loop_
_entity_poly.entity_id
_entity_poly.type
_entity_poly.pdbx_seq_one_letter_code
_entity_poly.pdbx_strand_id
1 'polypeptide(L)'
;MSSRQGSSVKNCTQQTLFIATPRLINVICIHQIELAWELAQEPGPPSAAVTSSSFPRQLQLVNDSSCHLIHVNMAEYLKLASGFVDFDQKSLAVAAAAIAFNPIYWNTVARQEYHNKVLTKLAGGNARLGCYLLAASIFSLGIFRDYLYEQALRSQPGHPDLETDLVKLIAGGLFLAGNVLVISSMWALGLTGTYLGDYFGILMDSRVTSFPFNVTDAPMYYGSTLSFLGTALWYGKPAGVLLTIEVLVVYLVALRFEDPFTAGIYEKREKERAKAKRGKKN
;
A
#
# COMPACT_ATOMS: atom_id res chain seq x y z
N MET A 1 24.88 -18.08 59.56
CA MET A 1 25.45 -19.04 58.59
C MET A 1 24.31 -19.56 57.72
N SER A 2 24.44 -19.43 56.38
CA SER A 2 23.88 -20.27 55.30
C SER A 2 22.37 -20.63 55.31
N SER A 3 21.59 -20.69 54.23
CA SER A 3 21.70 -20.40 52.80
C SER A 3 20.44 -20.96 52.11
N ARG A 4 19.92 -20.22 51.11
CA ARG A 4 19.39 -20.66 49.79
C ARG A 4 18.13 -21.57 49.64
N GLN A 5 17.26 -21.07 48.73
CA GLN A 5 16.53 -21.72 47.61
C GLN A 5 15.37 -22.69 47.96
N GLY A 6 14.24 -22.76 47.24
CA GLY A 6 13.74 -22.09 46.03
C GLY A 6 12.41 -22.75 45.53
N SER A 7 11.72 -22.04 44.62
CA SER A 7 10.70 -22.45 43.60
C SER A 7 9.41 -23.21 44.03
N SER A 8 8.20 -22.69 43.79
CA SER A 8 7.42 -22.55 42.53
C SER A 8 6.54 -23.78 42.19
N VAL A 9 5.22 -23.64 42.39
CA VAL A 9 4.13 -24.47 41.82
C VAL A 9 2.93 -23.51 41.64
N LYS A 10 2.73 -22.92 40.45
CA LYS A 10 1.84 -23.31 39.34
C LYS A 10 0.33 -23.47 39.67
N ASN A 11 -0.43 -22.52 39.12
CA ASN A 11 -1.70 -22.64 38.38
C ASN A 11 -3.01 -22.90 39.15
N CYS A 12 -3.89 -21.88 39.20
CA CYS A 12 -5.29 -21.97 38.75
C CYS A 12 -6.04 -20.61 38.90
N THR A 13 -5.71 -19.58 38.12
CA THR A 13 -6.62 -18.43 37.90
C THR A 13 -6.15 -17.57 36.73
N GLN A 14 -6.59 -17.86 35.51
CA GLN A 14 -6.56 -16.90 34.41
C GLN A 14 -7.59 -17.32 33.34
N GLN A 15 -8.83 -16.92 33.55
CA GLN A 15 -9.89 -17.03 32.57
C GLN A 15 -10.86 -15.86 32.76
N THR A 16 -10.37 -14.64 32.50
CA THR A 16 -11.23 -13.46 32.34
C THR A 16 -10.51 -12.44 31.46
N LEU A 17 -11.05 -12.25 30.25
CA LEU A 17 -11.26 -10.95 29.62
C LEU A 17 -10.01 -10.06 29.41
N PHE A 18 -9.25 -10.31 28.36
CA PHE A 18 -8.50 -9.27 27.66
C PHE A 18 -9.20 -8.92 26.35
N ILE A 19 -10.16 -8.00 26.45
CA ILE A 19 -10.55 -7.16 25.31
C ILE A 19 -9.35 -6.27 25.03
N ALA A 20 -8.52 -6.68 24.06
CA ALA A 20 -7.43 -5.85 23.57
C ALA A 20 -8.02 -4.58 22.94
N THR A 21 -7.59 -3.45 23.47
CA THR A 21 -7.97 -2.10 23.07
C THR A 21 -7.46 -1.80 21.65
N PRO A 22 -8.19 -1.04 20.80
CA PRO A 22 -7.79 -0.75 19.41
C PRO A 22 -6.64 0.28 19.29
N ARG A 23 -5.79 0.41 20.31
CA ARG A 23 -4.56 1.23 20.23
C ARG A 23 -3.39 0.50 19.54
N LEU A 24 -3.54 -0.80 19.24
CA LEU A 24 -2.52 -1.64 18.60
C LEU A 24 -2.69 -1.80 17.08
N ILE A 25 -3.81 -1.37 16.50
CA ILE A 25 -3.99 -1.36 15.03
C ILE A 25 -3.34 -0.12 14.39
N ASN A 26 -2.91 0.85 15.19
CA ASN A 26 -2.19 2.05 14.75
C ASN A 26 -0.66 1.84 14.58
N VAL A 27 -0.26 0.62 14.20
CA VAL A 27 1.12 0.18 13.90
C VAL A 27 1.21 -0.34 12.45
N ILE A 28 0.27 0.06 11.59
CA ILE A 28 0.25 -0.33 10.17
C ILE A 28 1.46 0.23 9.38
N CYS A 29 2.16 1.24 9.89
CA CYS A 29 3.46 1.69 9.36
C CYS A 29 4.68 1.32 10.23
N ILE A 30 4.54 1.14 11.55
CA ILE A 30 5.72 0.88 12.42
C ILE A 30 6.18 -0.58 12.33
N HIS A 31 5.29 -1.55 12.10
CA HIS A 31 5.71 -2.95 11.90
C HIS A 31 6.21 -3.25 10.47
N GLN A 32 5.84 -2.43 9.49
CA GLN A 32 6.41 -2.50 8.14
C GLN A 32 7.90 -2.15 8.13
N ILE A 33 8.35 -1.31 9.08
CA ILE A 33 9.74 -0.85 9.23
C ILE A 33 10.63 -1.96 9.79
N GLU A 34 10.16 -2.72 10.77
CA GLU A 34 10.95 -3.79 11.40
C GLU A 34 11.13 -4.98 10.45
N LEU A 35 10.04 -5.42 9.81
CA LEU A 35 10.09 -6.48 8.81
C LEU A 35 10.88 -6.06 7.56
N ALA A 36 10.64 -4.90 6.94
CA ALA A 36 11.38 -4.51 5.74
C ALA A 36 12.88 -4.26 5.99
N TRP A 37 13.27 -3.87 7.22
CA TRP A 37 14.66 -3.68 7.63
C TRP A 37 15.40 -5.01 7.89
N GLU A 38 14.75 -5.97 8.55
CA GLU A 38 15.31 -7.31 8.81
C GLU A 38 15.37 -8.17 7.53
N LEU A 39 14.33 -8.05 6.70
CA LEU A 39 14.21 -8.78 5.44
C LEU A 39 15.23 -8.32 4.36
N ALA A 40 15.78 -7.11 4.47
CA ALA A 40 16.82 -6.63 3.55
C ALA A 40 18.20 -7.31 3.72
N GLN A 41 18.36 -8.21 4.71
CA GLN A 41 19.66 -8.80 5.08
C GLN A 41 19.81 -10.31 4.82
N GLU A 42 18.78 -11.01 4.34
CA GLU A 42 18.82 -12.48 4.16
C GLU A 42 18.68 -12.90 2.68
N PRO A 43 19.53 -13.81 2.15
CA PRO A 43 19.38 -14.36 0.81
C PRO A 43 18.21 -15.36 0.73
N GLY A 44 17.37 -15.20 -0.30
CA GLY A 44 16.04 -15.82 -0.39
C GLY A 44 15.97 -17.36 -0.57
N PRO A 45 14.82 -17.98 -0.21
CA PRO A 45 14.62 -19.44 -0.18
C PRO A 45 13.92 -20.03 -1.42
N PRO A 46 13.98 -21.36 -1.65
CA PRO A 46 13.25 -22.04 -2.72
C PRO A 46 11.84 -22.51 -2.33
N SER A 47 11.01 -22.66 -3.37
CA SER A 47 9.53 -22.78 -3.35
C SER A 47 8.97 -24.16 -2.99
N ALA A 48 7.74 -24.21 -2.45
CA ALA A 48 6.85 -25.38 -2.54
C ALA A 48 5.36 -25.00 -2.35
N ALA A 49 4.49 -25.83 -2.91
CA ALA A 49 3.14 -25.59 -3.39
C ALA A 49 1.99 -25.73 -2.36
N VAL A 50 0.84 -25.15 -2.69
CA VAL A 50 -0.44 -25.21 -1.93
C VAL A 50 -1.43 -26.12 -2.64
N THR A 51 -2.16 -26.94 -1.87
CA THR A 51 -3.29 -27.78 -2.32
C THR A 51 -4.58 -27.43 -1.57
N SER A 52 -5.69 -27.61 -2.28
CA SER A 52 -7.07 -27.13 -2.07
C SER A 52 -8.01 -28.09 -1.33
N SER A 53 -9.12 -27.57 -0.77
CA SER A 53 -10.51 -28.14 -0.66
C SER A 53 -11.22 -27.51 0.56
N SER A 54 -12.54 -27.29 0.69
CA SER A 54 -13.79 -27.63 -0.02
C SER A 54 -14.97 -26.81 0.59
N PHE A 55 -16.07 -26.63 -0.16
CA PHE A 55 -17.27 -25.83 0.15
C PHE A 55 -18.53 -26.73 0.29
N PRO A 56 -19.56 -26.34 1.07
CA PRO A 56 -20.96 -26.46 0.59
C PRO A 56 -21.87 -25.27 1.06
N ARG A 57 -22.56 -24.56 0.15
CA ARG A 57 -23.97 -24.67 -0.29
C ARG A 57 -25.03 -24.56 0.84
N GLN A 58 -25.79 -23.45 0.90
CA GLN A 58 -27.22 -23.39 0.52
C GLN A 58 -27.77 -21.95 0.46
N LEU A 59 -28.68 -21.76 -0.48
CA LEU A 59 -29.33 -20.53 -0.92
C LEU A 59 -30.80 -20.60 -0.47
N GLN A 60 -31.34 -19.54 0.12
CA GLN A 60 -32.79 -19.33 0.19
C GLN A 60 -33.13 -17.89 -0.21
N LEU A 61 -33.99 -17.83 -1.23
CA LEU A 61 -34.58 -16.66 -1.85
C LEU A 61 -35.73 -16.14 -0.99
N VAL A 62 -35.80 -14.83 -0.78
CA VAL A 62 -37.06 -14.14 -0.49
C VAL A 62 -37.20 -13.00 -1.48
N ASN A 63 -38.28 -13.12 -2.24
CA ASN A 63 -38.74 -12.27 -3.32
C ASN A 63 -39.65 -11.20 -2.70
N ASP A 64 -39.35 -9.92 -2.89
CA ASP A 64 -40.42 -8.92 -2.87
C ASP A 64 -40.16 -7.80 -3.88
N SER A 65 -41.16 -7.59 -4.72
CA SER A 65 -41.13 -6.79 -5.93
C SER A 65 -41.97 -5.55 -5.68
N SER A 66 -41.36 -4.37 -5.59
CA SER A 66 -42.04 -3.08 -5.71
C SER A 66 -41.03 -1.99 -6.06
N CYS A 67 -40.73 -1.83 -7.35
CA CYS A 67 -39.90 -0.74 -7.86
C CYS A 67 -40.81 0.47 -8.18
N HIS A 68 -41.01 1.34 -7.18
CA HIS A 68 -41.47 2.70 -7.46
C HIS A 68 -40.28 3.52 -7.96
N LEU A 69 -40.34 3.96 -9.22
CA LEU A 69 -39.42 4.95 -9.79
C LEU A 69 -39.63 6.30 -9.10
N ILE A 70 -38.92 6.53 -7.99
CA ILE A 70 -38.85 7.82 -7.33
C ILE A 70 -37.93 8.70 -8.19
N HIS A 71 -38.44 9.80 -8.72
CA HIS A 71 -37.62 10.89 -9.23
C HIS A 71 -36.89 11.52 -8.04
N VAL A 72 -35.72 10.99 -7.68
CA VAL A 72 -34.89 11.52 -6.61
C VAL A 72 -34.27 12.84 -7.10
N ASN A 73 -34.57 13.93 -6.41
CA ASN A 73 -33.95 15.23 -6.68
C ASN A 73 -32.43 15.11 -6.44
N MET A 74 -31.58 15.73 -7.26
CA MET A 74 -30.12 15.76 -7.03
C MET A 74 -29.78 16.27 -5.62
N ALA A 75 -30.57 17.19 -5.07
CA ALA A 75 -30.44 17.66 -3.69
C ALA A 75 -30.78 16.59 -2.63
N GLU A 76 -31.72 15.69 -2.91
CA GLU A 76 -32.01 14.54 -2.05
C GLU A 76 -30.96 13.44 -2.20
N TYR A 77 -30.43 13.23 -3.41
CA TYR A 77 -29.30 12.32 -3.64
C TYR A 77 -28.05 12.80 -2.92
N LEU A 78 -27.76 14.10 -2.95
CA LEU A 78 -26.69 14.72 -2.17
C LEU A 78 -26.93 14.64 -0.66
N LYS A 79 -28.19 14.76 -0.19
CA LYS A 79 -28.53 14.53 1.23
C LYS A 79 -28.37 13.06 1.63
N LEU A 80 -28.77 12.12 0.79
CA LEU A 80 -28.59 10.69 1.04
C LEU A 80 -27.10 10.32 1.03
N ALA A 81 -26.35 10.83 0.06
CA ALA A 81 -24.90 10.71 -0.02
C ALA A 81 -24.20 11.37 1.19
N SER A 82 -24.72 12.49 1.69
CA SER A 82 -24.22 13.14 2.92
C SER A 82 -24.44 12.32 4.18
N GLY A 83 -25.40 11.38 4.17
CA GLY A 83 -25.57 10.40 5.24
C GLY A 83 -24.45 9.34 5.29
N PHE A 84 -23.72 9.14 4.19
CA PHE A 84 -22.63 8.18 4.08
C PHE A 84 -21.25 8.84 4.05
N VAL A 85 -21.15 10.06 3.54
CA VAL A 85 -19.91 10.84 3.43
C VAL A 85 -20.17 12.29 3.79
N ASP A 86 -19.53 12.78 4.85
CA ASP A 86 -19.56 14.17 5.27
C ASP A 86 -18.51 14.98 4.49
N PHE A 87 -18.93 15.64 3.42
CA PHE A 87 -18.06 16.46 2.57
C PHE A 87 -17.66 17.81 3.20
N ASP A 88 -18.30 18.22 4.30
CA ASP A 88 -17.97 19.47 4.99
C ASP A 88 -16.72 19.32 5.90
N GLN A 89 -16.35 18.08 6.22
CA GLN A 89 -15.13 17.79 6.98
C GLN A 89 -13.88 18.13 6.17
N LYS A 90 -13.14 19.16 6.63
CA LYS A 90 -11.86 19.55 6.03
C LYS A 90 -10.83 18.42 6.00
N SER A 91 -10.88 17.50 6.99
CA SER A 91 -10.01 16.33 7.05
C SER A 91 -10.15 15.44 5.81
N LEU A 92 -11.36 15.29 5.25
CA LEU A 92 -11.61 14.53 4.03
C LEU A 92 -10.87 15.14 2.83
N ALA A 93 -11.02 16.45 2.64
CA ALA A 93 -10.35 17.18 1.56
C ALA A 93 -8.82 17.15 1.72
N VAL A 94 -8.32 17.26 2.95
CA VAL A 94 -6.87 17.17 3.25
C VAL A 94 -6.34 15.77 2.95
N ALA A 95 -7.08 14.71 3.30
CA ALA A 95 -6.68 13.34 2.98
C ALA A 95 -6.67 13.09 1.46
N ALA A 96 -7.71 13.50 0.74
CA ALA A 96 -7.77 13.43 -0.72
C ALA A 96 -6.59 14.15 -1.38
N ALA A 97 -6.34 15.40 -0.97
CA ALA A 97 -5.19 16.17 -1.45
C ALA A 97 -3.85 15.47 -1.18
N ALA A 98 -3.67 14.88 0.00
CA ALA A 98 -2.46 14.12 0.33
C ALA A 98 -2.32 12.83 -0.50
N ILE A 99 -3.43 12.13 -0.77
CA ILE A 99 -3.47 10.95 -1.64
C ILE A 99 -3.02 11.31 -3.05
N ALA A 100 -3.57 12.38 -3.64
CA ALA A 100 -3.19 12.84 -4.96
C ALA A 100 -1.76 13.41 -5.01
N PHE A 101 -1.35 14.15 -3.98
CA PHE A 101 -0.03 14.77 -3.91
C PHE A 101 1.10 13.76 -4.00
N ASN A 102 0.96 12.63 -3.31
CA ASN A 102 2.00 11.62 -3.18
C ASN A 102 2.52 11.15 -4.57
N PRO A 103 1.68 10.60 -5.48
CA PRO A 103 2.12 10.24 -6.83
C PRO A 103 2.68 11.37 -7.68
N ILE A 104 2.13 12.57 -7.52
CA ILE A 104 2.61 13.75 -8.22
C ILE A 104 4.02 14.09 -7.75
N TYR A 105 4.28 14.04 -6.45
CA TYR A 105 5.56 14.34 -5.84
C TYR A 105 6.66 13.42 -6.36
N TRP A 106 6.53 12.10 -6.19
CA TRP A 106 7.64 11.20 -6.55
C TRP A 106 7.91 11.19 -8.04
N ASN A 107 6.87 11.22 -8.88
CA ASN A 107 7.04 11.25 -10.33
C ASN A 107 7.71 12.55 -10.80
N THR A 108 7.32 13.69 -10.20
CA THR A 108 7.95 14.99 -10.51
C THR A 108 9.41 15.00 -10.08
N VAL A 109 9.71 14.62 -8.83
CA VAL A 109 11.07 14.65 -8.29
C VAL A 109 11.98 13.65 -9.01
N ALA A 110 11.48 12.44 -9.32
CA ALA A 110 12.23 11.44 -10.08
C ALA A 110 12.57 11.95 -11.49
N ARG A 111 11.62 12.56 -12.20
CA ARG A 111 11.89 13.16 -13.52
C ARG A 111 12.89 14.32 -13.46
N GLN A 112 12.79 15.15 -12.43
CA GLN A 112 13.79 16.20 -12.19
C GLN A 112 15.17 15.62 -11.91
N GLU A 113 15.24 14.51 -11.18
CA GLU A 113 16.49 13.77 -11.00
C GLU A 113 17.01 13.20 -12.33
N TYR A 114 16.16 12.59 -13.15
CA TYR A 114 16.59 12.01 -14.43
C TYR A 114 17.19 13.06 -15.37
N HIS A 115 16.54 14.21 -15.52
CA HIS A 115 16.97 15.26 -16.44
C HIS A 115 18.04 16.18 -15.87
N ASN A 116 17.90 16.60 -14.61
CA ASN A 116 18.68 17.69 -14.03
C ASN A 116 19.64 17.23 -12.92
N LYS A 117 19.53 15.97 -12.47
CA LYS A 117 20.38 15.36 -11.44
C LYS A 117 20.38 16.14 -10.12
N VAL A 118 19.23 16.71 -9.76
CA VAL A 118 19.08 17.62 -8.61
C VAL A 118 19.49 16.94 -7.31
N LEU A 119 18.95 15.76 -7.03
CA LEU A 119 19.22 15.04 -5.78
C LEU A 119 20.64 14.47 -5.76
N THR A 120 21.12 13.97 -6.90
CA THR A 120 22.52 13.55 -7.03
C THR A 120 23.49 14.70 -6.74
N LYS A 121 23.22 15.91 -7.24
CA LYS A 121 24.04 17.10 -6.98
C LYS A 121 23.99 17.51 -5.51
N LEU A 122 22.80 17.52 -4.89
CA LEU A 122 22.64 17.81 -3.47
C LEU A 122 23.36 16.77 -2.59
N ALA A 123 23.42 15.52 -3.03
CA ALA A 123 24.16 14.44 -2.39
C ALA A 123 25.66 14.40 -2.74
N GLY A 124 26.25 15.53 -3.17
CA GLY A 124 27.69 15.63 -3.45
C GLY A 124 28.15 14.80 -4.65
N GLY A 125 27.27 14.55 -5.62
CA GLY A 125 27.54 13.72 -6.80
C GLY A 125 27.28 12.23 -6.61
N ASN A 126 26.82 11.79 -5.42
CA ASN A 126 26.52 10.39 -5.16
C ASN A 126 25.05 10.05 -5.47
N ALA A 127 24.82 9.40 -6.61
CA ALA A 127 23.49 9.03 -7.06
C ALA A 127 22.77 8.03 -6.15
N ARG A 128 23.49 7.10 -5.49
CA ARG A 128 22.87 6.17 -4.53
C ARG A 128 22.38 6.89 -3.28
N LEU A 129 23.19 7.81 -2.77
CA LEU A 129 22.78 8.63 -1.63
C LEU A 129 21.58 9.52 -2.00
N GLY A 130 21.59 10.11 -3.19
CA GLY A 130 20.42 10.85 -3.72
C GLY A 130 19.16 9.98 -3.79
N CYS A 131 19.28 8.73 -4.24
CA CYS A 131 18.18 7.77 -4.27
C CYS A 131 17.67 7.42 -2.87
N TYR A 132 18.56 7.25 -1.90
CA TYR A 132 18.15 7.00 -0.50
C TYR A 132 17.46 8.21 0.13
N LEU A 133 17.87 9.44 -0.22
CA LEU A 133 17.18 10.65 0.21
C LEU A 133 15.76 10.72 -0.38
N LEU A 134 15.59 10.36 -1.66
CA LEU A 134 14.26 10.25 -2.27
C LEU A 134 13.42 9.15 -1.62
N ALA A 135 14.02 7.97 -1.37
CA ALA A 135 13.34 6.86 -0.70
C ALA A 135 12.82 7.29 0.68
N ALA A 136 13.67 7.95 1.47
CA ALA A 136 13.30 8.46 2.79
C ALA A 136 12.17 9.50 2.71
N SER A 137 12.19 10.40 1.72
CA SER A 137 11.15 11.41 1.57
C SER A 137 9.82 10.81 1.12
N ILE A 138 9.82 9.92 0.11
CA ILE A 138 8.62 9.21 -0.37
C ILE A 138 8.00 8.41 0.77
N PHE A 139 8.82 7.65 1.49
CA PHE A 139 8.35 6.83 2.59
C PHE A 139 7.74 7.68 3.72
N SER A 140 8.40 8.77 4.09
CA SER A 140 7.90 9.69 5.14
C SER A 140 6.58 10.37 4.73
N LEU A 141 6.46 10.79 3.47
CA LEU A 141 5.23 11.35 2.93
C LEU A 141 4.12 10.29 2.83
N GLY A 142 4.48 9.02 2.59
CA GLY A 142 3.57 7.87 2.67
C GLY A 142 2.97 7.74 4.07
N ILE A 143 3.81 7.70 5.11
CA ILE A 143 3.37 7.64 6.51
C ILE A 143 2.44 8.83 6.83
N PHE A 144 2.84 10.03 6.44
CA PHE A 144 2.05 11.23 6.73
C PHE A 144 0.69 11.22 6.02
N ARG A 145 0.63 10.80 4.74
CA ARG A 145 -0.63 10.59 4.02
C ARG A 145 -1.51 9.57 4.74
N ASP A 146 -0.95 8.44 5.16
CA ASP A 146 -1.72 7.38 5.80
C ASP A 146 -2.28 7.84 7.15
N TYR A 147 -1.53 8.66 7.89
CA TYR A 147 -2.02 9.35 9.09
C TYR A 147 -3.19 10.30 8.77
N LEU A 148 -3.08 11.14 7.74
CA LEU A 148 -4.17 12.05 7.34
C LEU A 148 -5.41 11.30 6.88
N TYR A 149 -5.23 10.20 6.15
CA TYR A 149 -6.30 9.30 5.74
C TYR A 149 -7.05 8.72 6.94
N GLU A 150 -6.32 8.16 7.90
CA GLU A 150 -6.90 7.58 9.10
C GLU A 150 -7.68 8.60 9.93
N GLN A 151 -7.13 9.81 10.08
CA GLN A 151 -7.79 10.92 10.76
C GLN A 151 -9.07 11.36 10.03
N ALA A 152 -9.07 11.37 8.70
CA ALA A 152 -10.27 11.63 7.92
C ALA A 152 -11.34 10.56 8.18
N LEU A 153 -10.99 9.27 8.17
CA LEU A 153 -11.93 8.18 8.47
C LEU A 153 -12.59 8.32 9.84
N ARG A 154 -11.82 8.70 10.87
CA ARG A 154 -12.36 8.90 12.24
C ARG A 154 -13.42 9.99 12.31
N SER A 155 -13.30 11.03 11.48
CA SER A 155 -14.25 12.15 11.43
C SER A 155 -15.49 11.90 10.56
N GLN A 156 -15.55 10.77 9.85
CA GLN A 156 -16.64 10.45 8.91
C GLN A 156 -17.71 9.59 9.57
N PRO A 157 -18.99 9.67 9.11
CA PRO A 157 -20.04 8.78 9.58
C PRO A 157 -19.70 7.31 9.28
N GLY A 158 -20.03 6.42 10.23
CA GLY A 158 -19.97 4.97 10.01
C GLY A 158 -21.25 4.46 9.37
N HIS A 159 -21.18 3.27 8.77
CA HIS A 159 -22.36 2.60 8.21
C HIS A 159 -22.59 1.22 8.83
N PRO A 160 -23.76 0.92 9.40
CA PRO A 160 -24.03 -0.34 10.09
C PRO A 160 -23.71 -1.60 9.27
N ASP A 161 -24.01 -1.60 7.97
CA ASP A 161 -23.73 -2.75 7.11
C ASP A 161 -22.23 -3.04 6.94
N LEU A 162 -21.37 -2.03 7.14
CA LEU A 162 -19.92 -2.19 7.10
C LEU A 162 -19.32 -2.60 8.45
N GLU A 163 -20.09 -2.58 9.53
CA GLU A 163 -19.59 -2.86 10.88
C GLU A 163 -19.75 -4.34 11.29
N THR A 164 -20.29 -5.17 10.41
CA THR A 164 -20.50 -6.61 10.63
C THR A 164 -19.19 -7.38 10.75
N ASP A 165 -19.22 -8.52 11.47
CA ASP A 165 -18.03 -9.36 11.66
C ASP A 165 -17.50 -9.94 10.34
N LEU A 166 -18.40 -10.25 9.39
CA LEU A 166 -18.02 -10.69 8.06
C LEU A 166 -17.23 -9.60 7.31
N VAL A 167 -17.66 -8.34 7.39
CA VAL A 167 -16.95 -7.23 6.74
C VAL A 167 -15.59 -7.01 7.40
N LYS A 168 -15.48 -7.12 8.73
CA LYS A 168 -14.18 -7.06 9.44
C LYS A 168 -13.24 -8.20 9.03
N LEU A 169 -13.77 -9.41 8.85
CA LEU A 169 -12.98 -10.54 8.35
C LEU A 169 -12.47 -10.28 6.93
N ILE A 170 -13.33 -9.80 6.03
CA ILE A 170 -12.96 -9.41 4.67
C ILE A 170 -11.91 -8.28 4.69
N ALA A 171 -12.11 -7.27 5.51
CA ALA A 171 -11.19 -6.16 5.71
C ALA A 171 -9.79 -6.62 6.13
N GLY A 172 -9.72 -7.53 7.11
CA GLY A 172 -8.47 -8.17 7.54
C GLY A 172 -7.81 -8.96 6.41
N GLY A 173 -8.59 -9.73 5.64
CA GLY A 173 -8.08 -10.47 4.48
C GLY A 173 -7.51 -9.57 3.38
N LEU A 174 -8.22 -8.48 3.05
CA LEU A 174 -7.75 -7.47 2.08
C LEU A 174 -6.47 -6.79 2.54
N PHE A 175 -6.41 -6.41 3.83
CA PHE A 175 -5.22 -5.80 4.41
C PHE A 175 -4.03 -6.75 4.36
N LEU A 176 -4.20 -8.02 4.73
CA LEU A 176 -3.14 -9.03 4.65
C LEU A 176 -2.66 -9.25 3.21
N ALA A 177 -3.59 -9.45 2.26
CA ALA A 177 -3.26 -9.63 0.86
C ALA A 177 -2.52 -8.41 0.29
N GLY A 178 -2.97 -7.20 0.63
CA GLY A 178 -2.34 -5.96 0.23
C GLY A 178 -0.89 -5.85 0.71
N ASN A 179 -0.66 -6.14 1.98
CA ASN A 179 0.69 -6.12 2.56
C ASN A 179 1.60 -7.20 1.98
N VAL A 180 1.07 -8.41 1.74
CA VAL A 180 1.85 -9.47 1.06
C VAL A 180 2.34 -8.98 -0.29
N LEU A 181 1.48 -8.36 -1.11
CA LEU A 181 1.88 -7.81 -2.40
C LEU A 181 2.92 -6.69 -2.25
N VAL A 182 2.72 -5.73 -1.34
CA VAL A 182 3.65 -4.61 -1.14
C VAL A 182 5.02 -5.09 -0.67
N ILE A 183 5.07 -5.87 0.43
CA ILE A 183 6.34 -6.31 1.05
C ILE A 183 7.11 -7.22 0.09
N SER A 184 6.44 -8.19 -0.54
CA SER A 184 7.12 -9.09 -1.48
C SER A 184 7.63 -8.36 -2.72
N SER A 185 6.95 -7.30 -3.17
CA SER A 185 7.46 -6.44 -4.25
C SER A 185 8.71 -5.70 -3.83
N MET A 186 8.70 -5.09 -2.64
CA MET A 186 9.84 -4.35 -2.08
C MET A 186 11.04 -5.28 -1.87
N TRP A 187 10.80 -6.50 -1.40
CA TRP A 187 11.82 -7.54 -1.31
C TRP A 187 12.44 -7.82 -2.69
N ALA A 188 11.61 -8.07 -3.70
CA ALA A 188 12.11 -8.49 -5.01
C ALA A 188 12.81 -7.36 -5.80
N LEU A 189 12.37 -6.11 -5.63
CA LEU A 189 12.99 -4.94 -6.26
C LEU A 189 14.17 -4.37 -5.46
N GLY A 190 14.19 -4.61 -4.14
CA GLY A 190 15.06 -3.90 -3.20
C GLY A 190 14.69 -2.42 -3.05
N LEU A 191 15.43 -1.72 -2.18
CA LEU A 191 15.17 -0.32 -1.87
C LEU A 191 15.29 0.58 -3.12
N THR A 192 16.37 0.46 -3.89
CA THR A 192 16.58 1.32 -5.06
C THR A 192 15.62 0.99 -6.20
N GLY A 193 15.26 -0.29 -6.41
CA GLY A 193 14.26 -0.65 -7.42
C GLY A 193 12.87 -0.16 -7.05
N THR A 194 12.55 -0.13 -5.76
CA THR A 194 11.26 0.37 -5.25
C THR A 194 11.14 1.90 -5.37
N TYR A 195 12.19 2.63 -5.02
CA TYR A 195 12.15 4.09 -4.91
C TYR A 195 12.84 4.79 -6.09
N LEU A 196 12.48 4.36 -7.30
CA LEU A 196 12.82 5.05 -8.58
C LEU A 196 14.33 5.21 -8.82
N GLY A 197 15.14 4.23 -8.40
CA GLY A 197 16.59 4.22 -8.59
C GLY A 197 17.01 4.23 -10.07
N ASP A 198 16.13 3.83 -10.97
CA ASP A 198 16.32 3.92 -12.41
C ASP A 198 16.49 5.37 -12.91
N TYR A 199 15.82 6.34 -12.27
CA TYR A 199 15.97 7.76 -12.59
C TYR A 199 17.36 8.30 -12.18
N PHE A 200 17.99 7.64 -11.19
CA PHE A 200 19.37 7.88 -10.77
C PHE A 200 20.40 7.14 -11.63
N GLY A 201 19.97 6.28 -12.57
CA GLY A 201 20.84 5.42 -13.37
C GLY A 201 21.21 4.09 -12.68
N ILE A 202 20.59 3.78 -11.54
CA ILE A 202 20.75 2.53 -10.81
C ILE A 202 19.72 1.53 -11.33
N LEU A 203 19.97 0.95 -12.50
CA LEU A 203 18.99 0.06 -13.15
C LEU A 203 19.29 -1.41 -12.89
N MET A 204 18.25 -2.22 -12.71
CA MET A 204 18.36 -3.67 -12.50
C MET A 204 18.85 -4.37 -13.76
N ASP A 205 19.50 -5.52 -13.65
CA ASP A 205 20.00 -6.23 -14.83
C ASP A 205 18.89 -6.86 -15.68
N SER A 206 17.79 -7.26 -15.04
CA SER A 206 16.61 -7.80 -15.70
C SER A 206 15.35 -7.38 -14.95
N ARG A 207 14.21 -7.39 -15.65
CA ARG A 207 12.90 -7.17 -15.04
C ARG A 207 12.57 -8.35 -14.13
N VAL A 208 12.07 -8.05 -12.93
CA VAL A 208 11.55 -9.07 -12.02
C VAL A 208 10.25 -9.63 -12.58
N THR A 209 10.19 -10.95 -12.77
CA THR A 209 9.00 -11.65 -13.26
C THR A 209 8.51 -12.73 -12.29
N SER A 210 9.18 -12.90 -11.14
CA SER A 210 8.75 -13.78 -10.06
C SER A 210 7.62 -13.14 -9.25
N PHE A 211 7.06 -13.88 -8.30
CA PHE A 211 6.12 -13.31 -7.34
C PHE A 211 6.67 -12.04 -6.67
N PRO A 212 5.85 -10.97 -6.51
CA PRO A 212 4.43 -10.85 -6.90
C PRO A 212 4.18 -10.37 -8.33
N PHE A 213 5.23 -10.08 -9.11
CA PHE A 213 5.14 -9.56 -10.48
C PHE A 213 4.62 -10.57 -11.52
N ASN A 214 4.54 -11.86 -11.18
CA ASN A 214 3.85 -12.86 -12.01
C ASN A 214 2.32 -12.83 -11.86
N VAL A 215 1.79 -12.14 -10.84
CA VAL A 215 0.33 -12.03 -10.59
C VAL A 215 -0.22 -10.74 -11.19
N THR A 216 0.52 -9.64 -11.07
CA THR A 216 0.15 -8.33 -11.62
C THR A 216 1.42 -7.54 -11.93
N ASP A 217 1.37 -6.65 -12.92
CA ASP A 217 2.52 -5.81 -13.31
C ASP A 217 2.87 -4.74 -12.26
N ALA A 218 1.89 -4.34 -11.44
CA ALA A 218 2.00 -3.23 -10.48
C ALA A 218 1.60 -3.65 -9.04
N PRO A 219 2.24 -4.69 -8.47
CA PRO A 219 1.79 -5.32 -7.22
C PRO A 219 1.80 -4.37 -6.01
N MET A 220 2.73 -3.41 -5.95
CA MET A 220 2.73 -2.39 -4.89
C MET A 220 1.51 -1.47 -4.96
N TYR A 221 1.12 -1.04 -6.16
CA TYR A 221 0.00 -0.12 -6.37
C TYR A 221 -1.34 -0.80 -6.03
N TYR A 222 -1.55 -2.02 -6.52
CA TYR A 222 -2.73 -2.80 -6.16
C TYR A 222 -2.72 -3.22 -4.69
N GLY A 223 -1.57 -3.64 -4.17
CA GLY A 223 -1.42 -4.03 -2.77
C GLY A 223 -1.74 -2.90 -1.81
N SER A 224 -1.22 -1.70 -2.08
CA SER A 224 -1.55 -0.49 -1.31
C SER A 224 -3.05 -0.17 -1.42
N THR A 225 -3.66 -0.26 -2.61
CA THR A 225 -5.11 -0.05 -2.78
C THR A 225 -5.93 -1.02 -1.91
N LEU A 226 -5.55 -2.30 -1.85
CA LEU A 226 -6.19 -3.29 -0.98
C LEU A 226 -6.04 -2.93 0.50
N SER A 227 -4.88 -2.40 0.92
CA SER A 227 -4.68 -1.93 2.30
C SER A 227 -5.55 -0.72 2.65
N PHE A 228 -5.73 0.23 1.71
CA PHE A 228 -6.67 1.35 1.87
C PHE A 228 -8.12 0.86 2.01
N LEU A 229 -8.53 -0.06 1.12
CA LEU A 229 -9.88 -0.66 1.16
C LEU A 229 -10.11 -1.44 2.46
N GLY A 230 -9.16 -2.28 2.84
CA GLY A 230 -9.19 -3.05 4.08
C GLY A 230 -9.35 -2.13 5.29
N THR A 231 -8.61 -1.03 5.32
CA THR A 231 -8.73 -0.03 6.40
C THR A 231 -10.10 0.65 6.38
N ALA A 232 -10.62 1.06 5.22
CA ALA A 232 -11.94 1.68 5.10
C ALA A 232 -13.05 0.78 5.66
N LEU A 233 -13.03 -0.50 5.27
CA LEU A 233 -13.98 -1.51 5.71
C LEU A 233 -13.81 -1.86 7.19
N TRP A 234 -12.57 -1.92 7.68
CA TRP A 234 -12.28 -2.18 9.10
C TRP A 234 -12.88 -1.11 10.02
N TYR A 235 -12.79 0.16 9.60
CA TYR A 235 -13.38 1.29 10.32
C TYR A 235 -14.87 1.50 10.02
N GLY A 236 -15.46 0.74 9.09
CA GLY A 236 -16.86 0.84 8.71
C GLY A 236 -17.23 2.17 8.03
N LYS A 237 -16.28 2.79 7.30
CA LYS A 237 -16.44 4.17 6.78
C LYS A 237 -16.66 4.18 5.26
N PRO A 238 -17.85 4.56 4.75
CA PRO A 238 -18.09 4.70 3.32
C PRO A 238 -17.17 5.74 2.65
N ALA A 239 -16.84 6.82 3.36
CA ALA A 239 -15.87 7.82 2.89
C ALA A 239 -14.49 7.21 2.60
N GLY A 240 -14.06 6.19 3.35
CA GLY A 240 -12.82 5.48 3.08
C GLY A 240 -12.85 4.66 1.79
N VAL A 241 -14.01 4.10 1.44
CA VAL A 241 -14.20 3.42 0.15
C VAL A 241 -14.08 4.42 -1.00
N LEU A 242 -14.66 5.61 -0.84
CA LEU A 242 -14.52 6.69 -1.83
C LEU A 242 -13.04 7.11 -2.00
N LEU A 243 -12.33 7.34 -0.90
CA LEU A 243 -10.89 7.67 -0.94
C LEU A 243 -10.05 6.51 -1.49
N THR A 244 -10.46 5.25 -1.29
CA THR A 244 -9.79 4.09 -1.90
C THR A 244 -9.95 4.09 -3.42
N ILE A 245 -11.12 4.47 -3.93
CA ILE A 245 -11.34 4.64 -5.37
C ILE A 245 -10.41 5.73 -5.91
N GLU A 246 -10.29 6.86 -5.19
CA GLU A 246 -9.33 7.91 -5.53
C GLU A 246 -7.90 7.36 -5.59
N VAL A 247 -7.45 6.62 -4.56
CA VAL A 247 -6.13 5.96 -4.53
C VAL A 247 -5.90 5.12 -5.78
N LEU A 248 -6.86 4.27 -6.16
CA LEU A 248 -6.75 3.44 -7.35
C LEU A 248 -6.62 4.30 -8.61
N VAL A 249 -7.46 5.33 -8.75
CA VAL A 249 -7.43 6.23 -9.91
C VAL A 249 -6.09 6.94 -10.03
N VAL A 250 -5.58 7.54 -8.95
CA VAL A 250 -4.30 8.27 -8.99
C VAL A 250 -3.13 7.32 -9.28
N TYR A 251 -3.18 6.08 -8.79
CA TYR A 251 -2.19 5.06 -9.10
C TYR A 251 -2.22 4.61 -10.56
N LEU A 252 -3.42 4.38 -11.13
CA LEU A 252 -3.54 4.04 -12.56
C LEU A 252 -3.04 5.18 -13.46
N VAL A 253 -3.31 6.42 -13.06
CA VAL A 253 -2.76 7.61 -13.75
C VAL A 253 -1.24 7.64 -13.62
N ALA A 254 -0.69 7.43 -12.44
CA ALA A 254 0.76 7.39 -12.21
C ALA A 254 1.44 6.34 -13.10
N LEU A 255 0.92 5.11 -13.14
CA LEU A 255 1.41 4.02 -13.98
C LEU A 255 1.44 4.39 -15.46
N ARG A 256 0.38 5.06 -15.96
CA ARG A 256 0.32 5.52 -17.37
C ARG A 256 1.48 6.45 -17.73
N PHE A 257 2.01 7.19 -16.77
CA PHE A 257 3.15 8.10 -16.95
C PHE A 257 4.51 7.46 -16.63
N GLU A 258 4.55 6.53 -15.69
CA GLU A 258 5.75 5.87 -15.19
C GLU A 258 6.22 4.75 -16.12
N ASP A 259 5.33 3.81 -16.47
CA ASP A 259 5.63 2.63 -17.27
C ASP A 259 6.36 2.96 -18.60
N PRO A 260 5.85 3.88 -19.46
CA PRO A 260 6.53 4.19 -20.71
C PRO A 260 7.87 4.91 -20.48
N PHE A 261 7.98 5.68 -19.41
CA PHE A 261 9.20 6.42 -19.11
C PHE A 261 10.31 5.45 -18.66
N THR A 262 10.02 4.59 -17.69
CA THR A 262 10.95 3.56 -17.21
C THR A 262 11.34 2.61 -18.34
N ALA A 263 10.40 2.15 -19.17
CA ALA A 263 10.71 1.34 -20.36
C ALA A 263 11.73 2.05 -21.28
N GLY A 264 11.53 3.35 -21.53
CA GLY A 264 12.46 4.17 -22.31
C GLY A 264 13.88 4.26 -21.72
N ILE A 265 14.01 4.30 -20.39
CA ILE A 265 15.33 4.28 -19.72
C ILE A 265 16.05 2.96 -20.00
N TYR A 266 15.37 1.83 -19.82
CA TYR A 266 15.94 0.50 -20.05
C TYR A 266 16.28 0.26 -21.53
N GLU A 267 15.43 0.70 -22.46
CA GLU A 267 15.75 0.65 -23.90
C GLU A 267 17.00 1.45 -24.27
N LYS A 268 17.15 2.64 -23.68
CA LYS A 268 18.33 3.49 -23.91
C LYS A 268 19.60 2.79 -23.45
N ARG A 269 19.58 2.17 -22.26
CA ARG A 269 20.70 1.36 -21.74
C ARG A 269 21.06 0.24 -22.71
N GLU A 270 20.09 -0.51 -23.23
CA GLU A 270 20.38 -1.64 -24.12
C GLU A 270 20.98 -1.18 -25.46
N LYS A 271 20.51 -0.05 -26.00
CA LYS A 271 21.11 0.60 -27.18
C LYS A 271 22.57 1.00 -26.92
N GLU A 272 22.88 1.56 -25.75
CA GLU A 272 24.24 1.93 -25.36
C GLU A 272 25.15 0.71 -25.19
N ARG A 273 24.67 -0.35 -24.52
CA ARG A 273 25.38 -1.63 -24.39
C ARG A 273 25.70 -2.26 -25.75
N ALA A 274 24.75 -2.24 -26.69
CA ALA A 274 24.95 -2.75 -28.04
C ALA A 274 26.02 -1.95 -28.82
N LYS A 275 26.02 -0.61 -28.70
CA LYS A 275 27.05 0.26 -29.30
C LYS A 275 28.43 -0.02 -28.72
N ALA A 276 28.56 -0.15 -27.40
CA ALA A 276 29.83 -0.46 -26.74
C ALA A 276 30.41 -1.81 -27.18
N LYS A 277 29.56 -2.83 -27.38
CA LYS A 277 29.98 -4.15 -27.90
C LYS A 277 30.48 -4.06 -29.35
N ARG A 278 29.86 -3.24 -30.20
CA ARG A 278 30.32 -3.02 -31.60
C ARG A 278 31.64 -2.26 -31.65
N GLY A 279 31.82 -1.24 -30.81
CA GLY A 279 33.06 -0.46 -30.76
C GLY A 279 34.28 -1.23 -30.25
N LYS A 280 34.10 -2.28 -29.44
CA LYS A 280 35.18 -3.19 -29.00
C LYS A 280 35.57 -4.26 -30.05
N LYS A 281 34.77 -4.43 -31.10
CA LYS A 281 34.99 -5.43 -32.15
C LYS A 281 35.70 -4.83 -33.38
N ASN A 282 35.81 -3.50 -33.43
CA ASN A 282 36.58 -2.74 -34.40
C ASN A 282 37.92 -2.33 -33.80
#